data_AF-A0A9W7DDC7-F1
#
_entry.id   AF-A0A9W7DDC7-F1
#
_cell.length_a   1.000
_cell.length_b   1.000
_cell.length_c   1.000
_cell.angle_alpha   90.00
_cell.angle_beta   90.00
_cell.angle_gamma   90.00
#
_symmetry.space_group_name_H-M   'P 1'
#
loop_
_entity.id
_entity.type
_entity.pdbx_description
1 polymer ?
#
loop_
_entity_poly.entity_id
_entity_poly.type
_entity_poly.pdbx_seq_one_letter_code
_entity_poly.pdbx_strand_id
1 'polypeptide(L)'
;MKILHVLGVSYEDAVRDDNSELKSPCVNEEKGNRHVSPESGSIEQFKRFTKFLTLKLKCRAVLLKGGHMPEVENPDIIQEILYDSLKDQFTIYKHTKMTGLKNTHGTGCTLSSSISSYLSMGHSLQEAVKLGVLYVHQTLVHADETIGYGPGPLNHNWQLNQ
;
A
#
# COMPACT_ATOMS: atom_id res chain seq x y z
N MET A 1 -10.83 -3.96 -18.51
CA MET A 1 -10.99 -4.47 -17.14
C MET A 1 -9.78 -4.04 -16.32
N LYS A 2 -9.95 -3.26 -15.24
CA LYS A 2 -8.81 -2.80 -14.40
C LYS A 2 -8.37 -3.96 -13.50
N ILE A 3 -7.14 -4.43 -13.69
CA ILE A 3 -6.60 -5.61 -13.00
C ILE A 3 -6.28 -5.29 -11.53
N LEU A 4 -5.54 -4.20 -11.28
CA LEU A 4 -5.06 -3.83 -9.96
C LEU A 4 -5.16 -2.32 -9.75
N HIS A 5 -5.60 -1.91 -8.57
CA HIS A 5 -5.42 -0.55 -8.04
C HIS A 5 -4.43 -0.58 -6.87
N VAL A 6 -3.43 0.31 -6.90
CA VAL A 6 -2.48 0.52 -5.80
C VAL A 6 -2.88 1.78 -5.05
N LEU A 7 -3.22 1.64 -3.76
CA LEU A 7 -3.73 2.73 -2.95
C LEU A 7 -2.80 2.99 -1.76
N GLY A 8 -2.35 4.24 -1.65
CA GLY A 8 -1.77 4.77 -0.42
C GLY A 8 -2.83 5.59 0.29
N VAL A 9 -3.56 4.98 1.22
CA VAL A 9 -4.63 5.64 1.97
C VAL A 9 -4.35 5.41 3.45
N SER A 10 -4.32 6.47 4.24
CA SER A 10 -4.35 6.31 5.70
C SER A 10 -5.76 5.93 6.14
N TYR A 11 -5.88 5.08 7.15
CA TYR A 11 -7.20 4.70 7.66
C TYR A 11 -7.98 5.90 8.16
N GLU A 12 -7.27 6.90 8.71
CA GLU A 12 -7.85 8.17 9.16
C GLU A 12 -8.44 8.99 8.01
N ASP A 13 -7.75 9.07 6.86
CA ASP A 13 -8.26 9.75 5.67
C ASP A 13 -9.47 9.02 5.06
N ALA A 14 -9.52 7.70 5.17
CA ALA A 14 -10.66 6.90 4.72
C ALA A 14 -11.90 7.02 5.64
N VAL A 15 -11.70 7.37 6.91
CA VAL A 15 -12.76 7.48 7.92
C VAL A 15 -13.25 8.92 8.09
N ARG A 16 -12.42 9.94 7.80
CA ARG A 16 -12.74 11.37 7.97
C ARG A 16 -13.61 11.97 6.86
N ASP A 17 -13.75 11.32 5.73
CA ASP A 17 -14.52 11.85 4.61
C ASP A 17 -16.03 11.65 4.83
N ASP A 18 -16.66 12.60 5.54
CA ASP A 18 -18.10 12.62 5.84
C ASP A 18 -19.00 12.81 4.59
N ASN A 19 -18.42 13.14 3.42
CA ASN A 19 -19.15 13.49 2.19
C ASN A 19 -18.90 12.57 0.98
N SER A 20 -18.11 11.50 1.11
CA SER A 20 -18.05 10.47 0.07
C SER A 20 -18.92 9.27 0.44
N GLU A 21 -19.44 8.55 -0.55
CA GLU A 21 -20.11 7.25 -0.41
C GLU A 21 -19.20 6.12 0.17
N LEU A 22 -18.09 6.53 0.80
CA LEU A 22 -16.99 5.78 1.36
C LEU A 22 -17.09 5.70 2.89
N LYS A 23 -18.31 5.82 3.47
CA LYS A 23 -18.53 5.45 4.88
C LYS A 23 -18.03 4.02 5.07
N SER A 24 -16.89 3.91 5.75
CA SER A 24 -16.23 2.64 6.03
C SER A 24 -17.24 1.71 6.73
N PRO A 25 -17.36 0.42 6.33
CA PRO A 25 -18.34 -0.52 6.89
C PRO A 25 -18.08 -0.90 8.36
N CYS A 26 -17.32 -0.11 9.11
CA CYS A 26 -16.96 -0.33 10.51
C CYS A 26 -17.64 0.66 11.49
N VAL A 27 -18.46 1.59 11.02
CA VAL A 27 -19.30 2.40 11.93
C VAL A 27 -20.53 1.57 12.28
N ASN A 28 -20.51 0.93 13.45
CA ASN A 28 -21.72 0.38 14.04
C ASN A 28 -22.71 1.54 14.26
N GLU A 29 -23.94 1.44 13.74
CA GLU A 29 -25.04 2.38 14.01
C GLU A 29 -25.58 2.24 15.46
N GLU A 30 -24.71 2.08 16.44
CA GLU A 30 -25.10 2.08 17.84
C GLU A 30 -24.51 3.30 18.57
N LYS A 31 -25.37 4.31 18.69
CA LYS A 31 -25.42 5.34 19.75
C LYS A 31 -24.27 6.36 19.75
N GLY A 32 -24.47 7.44 19.00
CA GLY A 32 -24.63 8.78 19.59
C GLY A 32 -23.52 9.40 20.45
N ASN A 33 -22.26 8.96 20.36
CA ASN A 33 -21.17 9.66 21.05
C ASN A 33 -19.94 9.82 20.14
N ARG A 34 -19.69 11.06 19.71
CA ARG A 34 -18.57 11.46 18.85
C ARG A 34 -17.30 11.60 19.70
N HIS A 35 -16.69 10.46 20.00
CA HIS A 35 -15.29 10.42 20.41
C HIS A 35 -14.67 9.12 19.92
N VAL A 36 -14.04 9.17 18.74
CA VAL A 36 -13.16 8.10 18.28
C VAL A 36 -11.76 8.53 18.65
N SER A 37 -11.23 7.98 19.74
CA SER A 37 -9.81 8.06 20.07
C SER A 37 -8.98 7.38 18.96
N PRO A 38 -7.75 7.83 18.68
CA PRO A 38 -6.88 7.23 17.69
C PRO A 38 -6.27 5.94 18.26
N GLU A 39 -7.08 4.90 18.41
CA GLU A 39 -6.61 3.58 18.79
C GLU A 39 -6.57 2.68 17.56
N SER A 40 -5.35 2.24 17.23
CA SER A 40 -4.95 1.15 16.35
C SER A 40 -6.09 0.36 15.72
N GLY A 41 -6.25 0.49 14.40
CA GLY A 41 -7.09 -0.47 13.69
C GLY A 41 -6.56 -1.91 13.88
N SER A 42 -7.37 -2.94 13.66
CA SER A 42 -6.84 -4.30 13.56
C SER A 42 -6.52 -4.63 12.10
N ILE A 43 -5.58 -5.56 11.85
CA ILE A 43 -5.30 -6.04 10.48
C ILE A 43 -6.58 -6.49 9.75
N GLU A 44 -7.56 -6.99 10.50
CA GLU A 44 -8.83 -7.45 9.99
C GLU A 44 -9.73 -6.31 9.50
N GLN A 45 -9.70 -5.14 10.16
CA GLN A 45 -10.38 -3.94 9.67
C GLN A 45 -9.79 -3.47 8.34
N PHE A 46 -8.46 -3.50 8.19
CA PHE A 46 -7.81 -3.13 6.94
C PHE A 46 -8.11 -4.11 5.80
N LYS A 47 -8.21 -5.41 6.09
CA LYS A 47 -8.70 -6.40 5.11
C LYS A 47 -10.14 -6.09 4.67
N ARG A 48 -11.05 -5.85 5.61
CA ARG A 48 -12.45 -5.47 5.30
C ARG A 48 -12.50 -4.21 4.45
N PHE A 49 -11.72 -3.20 4.80
CA PHE A 49 -11.60 -1.96 4.04
C PHE A 49 -11.05 -2.19 2.63
N THR A 50 -10.00 -3.01 2.48
CA THR A 50 -9.41 -3.36 1.17
C THR A 50 -10.42 -4.08 0.27
N LYS A 51 -11.18 -5.03 0.83
CA LYS A 51 -12.27 -5.73 0.11
C LYS A 51 -13.39 -4.77 -0.29
N PHE A 52 -13.79 -3.87 0.61
CA PHE A 52 -14.77 -2.82 0.31
C PHE A 52 -14.32 -1.90 -0.83
N LEU A 53 -13.07 -1.42 -0.79
CA LEU A 53 -12.49 -0.59 -1.85
C LEU A 53 -12.49 -1.31 -3.20
N THR A 54 -12.17 -2.61 -3.21
CA THR A 54 -12.16 -3.42 -4.43
C THR A 54 -13.54 -3.44 -5.09
N LEU A 55 -14.60 -3.63 -4.29
CA LEU A 55 -15.98 -3.59 -4.76
C LEU A 55 -16.38 -2.20 -5.26
N LYS A 56 -16.08 -1.15 -4.51
CA LYS A 56 -16.41 0.25 -4.86
C LYS A 56 -15.72 0.71 -6.14
N LEU A 57 -14.44 0.38 -6.30
CA LEU A 57 -13.65 0.73 -7.48
C LEU A 57 -13.92 -0.18 -8.69
N LYS A 58 -14.74 -1.23 -8.51
CA LYS A 58 -15.09 -2.20 -9.56
C LYS A 58 -13.84 -2.75 -10.27
N CYS A 59 -12.84 -3.11 -9.49
CA CYS A 59 -11.57 -3.66 -9.99
C CYS A 59 -11.37 -5.08 -9.49
N ARG A 60 -10.52 -5.85 -10.17
CA ARG A 60 -10.26 -7.24 -9.76
C ARG A 60 -9.52 -7.28 -8.42
N ALA A 61 -8.52 -6.42 -8.24
CA ALA A 61 -7.68 -6.44 -7.06
C ALA A 61 -7.31 -5.04 -6.58
N VAL A 62 -7.06 -4.92 -5.27
CA VAL A 62 -6.53 -3.72 -4.62
C VAL A 62 -5.33 -4.11 -3.77
N LEU A 63 -4.24 -3.35 -3.91
CA LEU A 63 -3.10 -3.36 -2.99
C LEU A 63 -3.17 -2.12 -2.10
N LEU A 64 -3.43 -2.32 -0.82
CA LEU A 64 -3.43 -1.29 0.21
C LEU A 64 -2.05 -1.23 0.87
N LYS A 65 -1.36 -0.09 0.75
CA LYS A 65 0.00 0.11 1.26
C LYS A 65 0.03 0.40 2.76
N GLY A 66 1.09 -0.06 3.43
CA GLY A 66 1.20 -0.12 4.89
C GLY A 66 1.57 1.12 5.66
N GLY A 67 1.86 2.26 5.01
CA GLY A 67 2.44 3.43 5.70
C GLY A 67 1.63 3.99 6.88
N HIS A 68 0.35 3.62 7.01
CA HIS A 68 -0.56 4.00 8.09
C HIS A 68 -1.37 2.81 8.61
N MET A 69 -0.88 1.58 8.40
CA MET A 69 -1.47 0.42 9.06
C MET A 69 -1.09 0.44 10.55
N PRO A 70 -1.98 -0.02 11.42
CA PRO A 70 -1.74 -0.18 12.85
C PRO A 70 -0.44 -0.93 13.04
N GLU A 71 0.37 -0.45 13.96
CA GLU A 71 1.68 -1.01 14.23
C GLU A 71 1.55 -2.51 14.45
N VAL A 72 2.36 -3.26 13.70
CA VAL A 72 2.62 -4.64 14.02
C VAL A 72 3.37 -4.69 15.35
N GLU A 73 3.42 -5.85 15.99
CA GLU A 73 4.29 -6.10 17.15
C GLU A 73 5.74 -5.59 16.97
N ASN A 74 6.19 -5.44 15.72
CA ASN A 74 7.43 -4.78 15.36
C ASN A 74 7.18 -3.49 14.54
N PRO A 75 7.54 -2.29 15.05
CA PRO A 75 7.36 -1.00 14.36
C PRO A 75 8.30 -0.82 13.15
N ASP A 76 9.33 -1.66 13.02
CA ASP A 76 10.25 -1.67 11.89
C ASP A 76 9.74 -2.50 10.70
N ILE A 77 8.50 -2.99 10.75
CA ILE A 77 7.89 -3.77 9.65
C ILE A 77 6.71 -3.00 9.06
N ILE A 78 6.76 -2.79 7.75
CA ILE A 78 5.63 -2.33 6.94
C ILE A 78 4.88 -3.54 6.41
N GLN A 79 3.55 -3.46 6.38
CA GLN A 79 2.68 -4.49 5.82
C GLN A 79 1.83 -3.94 4.69
N GLU A 80 1.78 -4.63 3.55
CA GLU A 80 0.86 -4.30 2.48
C GLU A 80 -0.17 -5.42 2.33
N ILE A 81 -1.43 -5.04 2.08
CA ILE A 81 -2.53 -6.00 1.93
C ILE A 81 -3.00 -5.97 0.49
N LEU A 82 -2.84 -7.10 -0.20
CA LEU A 82 -3.47 -7.36 -1.48
C LEU A 82 -4.77 -8.13 -1.25
N TYR A 83 -5.85 -7.72 -1.90
CA TYR A 83 -7.06 -8.52 -2.04
C TYR A 83 -7.31 -8.82 -3.52
N ASP A 84 -7.47 -10.09 -3.90
CA ASP A 84 -7.87 -10.54 -5.24
C ASP A 84 -9.30 -11.09 -5.19
N SER A 85 -10.25 -10.31 -5.72
CA SER A 85 -11.68 -10.68 -5.72
C SER A 85 -11.98 -11.92 -6.55
N LEU A 86 -11.14 -12.26 -7.54
CA LEU A 86 -11.32 -13.47 -8.36
C LEU A 86 -11.15 -14.74 -7.52
N LYS A 87 -10.26 -14.71 -6.53
CA LYS A 87 -9.92 -15.85 -5.66
C LYS A 87 -10.52 -15.72 -4.26
N ASP A 88 -11.22 -14.63 -4.00
CA ASP A 88 -11.62 -14.17 -2.65
C ASP A 88 -10.49 -14.31 -1.61
N GLN A 89 -9.29 -13.88 -1.99
CA GLN A 89 -8.06 -14.14 -1.22
C GLN A 89 -7.35 -12.86 -0.82
N PHE A 90 -6.85 -12.84 0.42
CA PHE A 90 -5.91 -11.82 0.90
C PHE A 90 -4.47 -12.34 0.87
N THR A 91 -3.52 -11.46 0.58
CA THR A 91 -2.08 -11.70 0.71
C THR A 91 -1.44 -10.54 1.44
N ILE A 92 -0.59 -10.82 2.43
CA ILE A 92 0.11 -9.81 3.21
C ILE A 92 1.59 -9.85 2.84
N TYR A 93 2.13 -8.72 2.40
CA TYR A 93 3.54 -8.53 2.11
C TYR A 93 4.18 -7.77 3.26
N LYS A 94 5.21 -8.35 3.87
CA LYS A 94 5.96 -7.71 4.95
C LYS A 94 7.35 -7.34 4.46
N HIS A 95 7.79 -6.13 4.77
CA HIS A 95 9.14 -5.67 4.49
C HIS A 95 9.61 -4.69 5.57
N THR A 96 10.92 -4.54 5.69
CA THR A 96 11.50 -3.62 6.67
C THR A 96 11.15 -2.18 6.32
N LYS A 97 10.74 -1.41 7.34
CA LYS A 97 10.54 0.03 7.26
C LYS A 97 11.91 0.67 7.06
N MET A 98 12.06 1.39 5.96
CA MET A 98 13.28 2.15 5.73
C MET A 98 13.15 3.53 6.37
N THR A 99 14.01 3.82 7.35
CA THR A 99 14.06 5.10 8.07
C THR A 99 15.33 5.88 7.67
N GLY A 100 15.30 7.20 7.85
CA GLY A 100 16.46 8.06 7.54
C GLY A 100 16.78 8.23 6.05
N LEU A 101 15.93 7.74 5.15
CA LEU A 101 16.11 7.90 3.71
C LEU A 101 15.85 9.33 3.25
N LYS A 102 16.77 9.88 2.47
CA LYS A 102 16.64 11.20 1.83
C LYS A 102 15.88 11.12 0.49
N ASN A 103 15.92 9.97 -0.15
CA ASN A 103 15.42 9.76 -1.50
C ASN A 103 14.19 8.85 -1.46
N THR A 104 12.99 9.44 -1.47
CA THR A 104 11.72 8.70 -1.35
C THR A 104 10.67 9.15 -2.37
N HIS A 105 11.02 10.12 -3.23
CA HIS A 105 10.11 10.63 -4.24
C HIS A 105 9.86 9.56 -5.32
N GLY A 106 8.59 9.33 -5.63
CA GLY A 106 8.20 8.38 -6.69
C GLY A 106 8.10 6.91 -6.26
N THR A 107 8.14 6.58 -4.96
CA THR A 107 7.90 5.20 -4.45
C THR A 107 6.59 4.60 -4.95
N GLY A 108 5.49 5.36 -4.91
CA GLY A 108 4.19 4.91 -5.41
C GLY A 108 4.16 4.66 -6.92
N CYS A 109 4.69 5.59 -7.72
CA CYS A 109 4.76 5.45 -9.18
C CYS A 109 5.65 4.28 -9.59
N THR A 110 6.77 4.11 -8.90
CA THR A 110 7.74 3.02 -9.15
C THR A 110 7.14 1.67 -8.77
N LEU A 111 6.41 1.59 -7.64
CA LEU A 111 5.68 0.38 -7.27
C LEU A 111 4.64 0.01 -8.33
N SER A 112 3.78 0.95 -8.72
CA SER A 112 2.75 0.69 -9.73
C SER A 112 3.35 0.28 -11.08
N SER A 113 4.45 0.92 -11.50
CA SER A 113 5.11 0.64 -12.78
C SER A 113 5.78 -0.73 -12.76
N SER A 114 6.52 -1.05 -11.70
CA SER A 114 7.18 -2.36 -11.55
C SER A 114 6.19 -3.52 -11.52
N ILE A 115 5.07 -3.40 -10.79
CA ILE A 115 4.01 -4.40 -10.78
C ILE A 115 3.44 -4.60 -12.19
N SER A 116 3.18 -3.50 -12.90
CA SER A 116 2.65 -3.56 -14.27
C SER A 116 3.62 -4.27 -15.23
N SER A 117 4.93 -4.03 -15.08
CA SER A 117 5.97 -4.72 -15.86
C SER A 117 6.03 -6.21 -15.55
N TYR A 118 5.98 -6.63 -14.28
CA TYR A 118 5.95 -8.06 -13.95
C TYR A 118 4.68 -8.76 -14.43
N LEU A 119 3.53 -8.08 -14.36
CA LEU A 119 2.31 -8.60 -14.96
C LEU A 119 2.43 -8.78 -16.48
N SER A 120 3.03 -7.83 -17.20
CA SER A 120 3.21 -7.94 -18.66
C SER A 120 4.21 -9.05 -19.05
N MET A 121 5.16 -9.36 -18.18
CA MET A 121 6.08 -10.49 -18.31
C MET A 121 5.42 -11.85 -17.98
N GLY A 122 4.13 -11.88 -17.66
CA GLY A 122 3.37 -13.12 -17.42
C GLY A 122 3.44 -13.64 -15.98
N HIS A 123 3.99 -12.87 -15.04
CA HIS A 123 3.95 -13.24 -13.63
C HIS A 123 2.51 -13.22 -13.10
N SER A 124 2.24 -14.08 -12.11
CA SER A 124 0.98 -14.02 -11.37
C SER A 124 0.84 -12.68 -10.62
N LEU A 125 -0.38 -12.26 -10.32
CA LEU A 125 -0.63 -11.03 -9.56
C LEU A 125 0.13 -11.01 -8.23
N GLN A 126 0.10 -12.13 -7.50
CA GLN A 126 0.78 -12.26 -6.22
C GLN A 126 2.31 -12.09 -6.37
N GLU A 127 2.88 -12.68 -7.41
CA GLU A 127 4.32 -12.61 -7.68
C GLU A 127 4.72 -11.23 -8.20
N ALA A 128 3.93 -10.61 -9.07
CA ALA A 128 4.18 -9.27 -9.58
C ALA A 128 4.19 -8.22 -8.46
N VAL A 129 3.26 -8.31 -7.49
CA VAL A 129 3.27 -7.45 -6.29
C VAL A 129 4.51 -7.69 -5.45
N LYS A 130 4.84 -8.96 -5.15
CA LYS A 130 6.04 -9.32 -4.39
C LYS A 130 7.31 -8.72 -4.99
N LEU A 131 7.50 -8.92 -6.30
CA LEU A 131 8.67 -8.45 -7.03
C LEU A 131 8.69 -6.92 -7.14
N GLY A 132 7.53 -6.27 -7.29
CA GLY A 132 7.42 -4.81 -7.30
C GLY A 132 7.82 -4.17 -5.95
N VAL A 133 7.35 -4.74 -4.83
CA VAL A 133 7.73 -4.30 -3.48
C VAL A 133 9.23 -4.45 -3.27
N LEU A 134 9.78 -5.61 -3.63
CA LEU A 134 11.21 -5.87 -3.55
C LEU A 134 12.01 -4.89 -4.41
N TYR A 135 11.56 -4.64 -5.64
CA TYR A 135 12.21 -3.69 -6.54
C TYR A 135 12.28 -2.29 -5.92
N VAL A 136 11.15 -1.76 -5.43
CA VAL A 136 11.13 -0.44 -4.77
C VAL A 136 12.07 -0.40 -3.59
N HIS A 137 12.08 -1.44 -2.75
CA HIS A 137 13.02 -1.52 -1.63
C HIS A 137 14.48 -1.45 -2.11
N GLN A 138 14.85 -2.17 -3.16
CA GLN A 138 16.21 -2.09 -3.72
C GLN A 138 16.54 -0.71 -4.29
N THR A 139 15.58 -0.07 -4.97
CA THR A 139 15.79 1.30 -5.49
C THR A 139 16.00 2.33 -4.38
N LEU A 140 15.41 2.11 -3.20
CA LEU A 140 15.56 2.96 -2.01
C LEU A 140 16.92 2.73 -1.33
N VAL A 141 17.35 1.47 -1.20
CA VAL A 141 18.63 1.08 -0.58
C VAL A 141 19.81 1.69 -1.34
N HIS A 142 19.75 1.71 -2.67
CA HIS A 142 20.83 2.19 -3.52
C HIS A 142 20.66 3.65 -3.98
N ALA A 143 19.74 4.40 -3.36
CA ALA A 143 19.50 5.79 -3.72
C ALA A 143 20.55 6.71 -3.07
N ASP A 144 21.75 6.74 -3.63
CA ASP A 144 22.89 7.47 -3.05
C ASP A 144 22.96 8.94 -3.51
N GLU A 145 22.52 9.23 -4.74
CA GLU A 145 22.58 10.58 -5.30
C GLU A 145 21.31 11.37 -4.93
N THR A 146 21.48 12.47 -4.19
CA THR A 146 20.38 13.39 -3.90
C THR A 146 20.38 14.52 -4.93
N ILE A 147 19.33 14.61 -5.74
CA ILE A 147 19.14 15.70 -6.69
C ILE A 147 18.03 16.62 -6.16
N GLY A 148 18.34 17.92 -6.09
CA GLY A 148 17.42 18.95 -5.56
C GLY A 148 17.50 19.12 -4.04
N TYR A 149 16.63 19.97 -3.50
CA TYR A 149 16.62 20.37 -2.08
C TYR A 149 15.58 19.64 -1.21
N GLY A 150 14.73 18.82 -1.83
CA GLY A 150 13.68 18.03 -1.15
C GLY A 150 13.99 16.53 -1.16
N PRO A 151 12.98 15.67 -0.88
CA PRO A 151 13.15 14.24 -1.04
C PRO A 151 13.53 13.90 -2.47
N GLY A 152 14.71 13.32 -2.66
CA GLY A 152 15.24 13.03 -3.99
C GLY A 152 14.60 11.77 -4.63
N PRO A 153 14.95 11.49 -5.90
CA PRO A 153 14.42 10.38 -6.66
C PRO A 153 15.02 9.04 -6.21
N LEU A 154 14.36 7.94 -6.57
CA LEU A 154 14.87 6.58 -6.37
C LEU A 154 15.99 6.25 -7.37
N ASN A 155 16.82 5.27 -7.05
CA ASN A 155 17.78 4.71 -8.01
C ASN A 155 17.15 3.56 -8.81
N HIS A 156 16.50 3.88 -9.93
CA HIS A 156 15.92 2.87 -10.84
C HIS A 156 16.97 2.00 -11.53
N ASN A 157 18.22 2.46 -11.65
CA ASN A 157 19.29 1.79 -12.38
C ASN A 157 20.22 0.97 -11.47
N TRP A 158 19.84 0.74 -10.21
CA TRP A 158 20.68 0.06 -9.20
C TRP A 158 21.24 -1.29 -9.67
N GLN A 159 20.50 -2.02 -10.51
CA GLN A 159 20.93 -3.33 -11.01
C GLN A 159 21.88 -3.26 -12.23
N LEU A 160 21.91 -2.13 -12.94
CA LEU A 160 22.76 -1.94 -14.13
C LEU A 160 24.17 -1.47 -13.75
N ASN A 161 24.33 -0.92 -12.55
CA ASN A 161 25.57 -0.31 -12.07
C ASN A 161 26.35 -1.24 -11.10
N GLN A 162 26.21 -2.56 -11.26
CA GLN A 162 26.90 -3.56 -10.44
C GLN A 162 28.21 -4.03 -11.06
#